data_AF-X1UP48-F1
#
_entry.id   AF-X1UP48-F1
#
_cell.length_a   1.000
_cell.length_b   1.000
_cell.length_c   1.000
_cell.angle_alpha   90.00
_cell.angle_beta   90.00
_cell.angle_gamma   90.00
#
_symmetry.space_group_name_H-M   'P 1'
#
loop_
_entity.id
_entity.type
_entity.pdbx_description
1 polymer ?
#
loop_
_entity_poly.entity_id
_entity_poly.type
_entity_poly.pdbx_seq_one_letter_code
_entity_poly.pdbx_strand_id
1 'polypeptide(L)'
;MKRAIVPFIERVEIVRSVRYVDAVVAQDSMNKLQAYKKLKFDVMFVGDDWYSTEKWKEIEEEMKEVSVNVIYLPYTKDVSSSVISNFLYNEKEQLNE
;
A
#
# COMPACT_ATOMS: atom_id res chain seq x y z
N MET A 1 -10.05 -12.37 -7.26
CA MET A 1 -9.37 -11.12 -6.86
C MET A 1 -10.42 -10.15 -6.33
N LYS A 2 -10.31 -9.68 -5.08
CA LYS A 2 -11.27 -8.73 -4.50
C LYS A 2 -11.16 -7.39 -5.25
N ARG A 3 -12.27 -6.88 -5.80
CA ARG A 3 -12.30 -5.58 -6.48
C ARG A 3 -12.29 -4.47 -5.42
N ALA A 4 -11.46 -3.45 -5.61
CA ALA A 4 -11.48 -2.27 -4.74
C ALA A 4 -12.82 -1.54 -4.89
N ILE A 5 -13.42 -1.16 -3.75
CA ILE A 5 -14.69 -0.41 -3.74
C ILE A 5 -14.52 1.05 -4.20
N VAL A 6 -13.35 1.63 -3.96
CA VAL A 6 -12.97 2.96 -4.44
C VAL A 6 -12.23 2.82 -5.77
N PRO A 7 -12.70 3.46 -6.86
CA PRO A 7 -12.04 3.46 -8.16
C PRO A 7 -10.57 3.88 -8.09
N PHE A 8 -9.76 3.40 -9.05
CA PHE A 8 -8.32 3.66 -9.07
C PHE A 8 -7.99 5.15 -9.00
N ILE A 9 -8.64 5.98 -9.82
CA ILE A 9 -8.36 7.42 -9.87
C ILE A 9 -8.69 8.11 -8.56
N GLU A 10 -9.80 7.75 -7.92
CA GLU A 10 -10.19 8.29 -6.62
C GLU A 10 -9.22 7.89 -5.51
N ARG A 11 -8.70 6.64 -5.53
CA ARG A 11 -7.65 6.23 -4.58
C ARG A 11 -6.38 7.05 -4.74
N VAL A 12 -6.01 7.39 -5.98
CA VAL A 12 -4.87 8.27 -6.24
C VAL A 12 -5.10 9.65 -5.62
N GLU A 13 -6.29 10.23 -5.80
CA GLU A 13 -6.62 11.54 -5.21
C GLU A 13 -6.65 11.51 -3.68
N ILE A 14 -7.21 10.46 -3.07
CA ILE A 14 -7.22 10.29 -1.62
C ILE A 14 -5.79 10.29 -1.08
N VAL A 15 -4.88 9.50 -1.65
CA VAL A 15 -3.48 9.46 -1.20
C VAL A 15 -2.80 10.80 -1.43
N ARG A 16 -3.07 11.48 -2.57
CA ARG A 16 -2.48 12.80 -2.88
C ARG A 16 -2.94 13.89 -1.90
N SER A 17 -4.13 13.75 -1.32
CA SER A 17 -4.65 14.70 -0.32
C SER A 17 -4.06 14.54 1.09
N VAL A 18 -3.28 13.48 1.34
CA VAL A 18 -2.64 13.27 2.64
C VAL A 18 -1.55 14.33 2.83
N ARG A 19 -1.60 15.05 3.95
CA ARG A 19 -0.70 16.18 4.29
C ARG A 19 0.79 15.91 4.02
N TYR A 20 1.23 14.68 4.23
CA TYR A 20 2.64 14.29 4.16
C TYR A 20 3.06 13.69 2.82
N VAL A 21 2.18 13.72 1.80
CA VAL A 21 2.45 13.13 0.49
C VAL A 21 2.81 14.23 -0.50
N ASP A 22 4.03 14.20 -1.02
CA ASP A 22 4.49 15.12 -2.07
C ASP A 22 4.06 14.66 -3.48
N ALA A 23 4.05 13.35 -3.72
CA ALA A 23 3.72 12.76 -5.01
C ALA A 23 3.09 11.37 -4.88
N VAL A 24 2.19 11.05 -5.82
CA VAL A 24 1.58 9.72 -5.95
C VAL A 24 1.92 9.13 -7.30
N VAL A 25 2.58 7.97 -7.28
CA VAL A 25 2.94 7.21 -8.48
C VAL A 25 2.18 5.89 -8.48
N ALA A 26 1.57 5.56 -9.60
CA ALA A 26 0.85 4.30 -9.75
C ALA A 26 1.81 3.11 -9.60
N GLN A 27 1.46 2.16 -8.73
CA GLN A 27 2.16 0.90 -8.63
C GLN A 27 1.54 -0.10 -9.62
N ASP A 28 2.25 -0.39 -10.71
CA ASP A 28 1.86 -1.31 -11.78
C ASP A 28 2.24 -2.78 -11.48
N SER A 29 3.24 -2.99 -10.64
CA SER A 29 3.74 -4.32 -10.27
C SER A 29 4.32 -4.36 -8.85
N MET A 30 4.61 -5.56 -8.35
CA MET A 30 5.29 -5.76 -7.07
C MET A 30 6.82 -5.72 -7.18
N ASN A 31 7.39 -5.52 -8.37
CA ASN A 31 8.84 -5.47 -8.57
C ASN A 31 9.40 -4.14 -8.04
N LYS A 32 9.95 -4.15 -6.83
CA LYS A 32 10.46 -2.94 -6.16
C LYS A 32 11.72 -2.41 -6.82
N LEU A 33 12.55 -3.29 -7.39
CA LEU A 33 13.74 -2.88 -8.14
C LEU A 33 13.40 -2.08 -9.41
N GLN A 34 12.31 -2.42 -10.12
CA GLN A 34 11.81 -1.63 -11.25
C GLN A 34 11.32 -0.26 -10.80
N ALA A 35 10.60 -0.19 -9.67
CA ALA A 35 10.20 1.09 -9.09
C ALA A 35 11.42 1.95 -8.74
N TYR A 36 12.45 1.35 -8.12
CA TYR A 36 13.71 2.05 -7.81
C TYR A 36 14.41 2.56 -9.07
N LYS A 37 14.49 1.76 -10.15
CA LYS A 37 15.10 2.20 -11.41
C LYS A 37 14.46 3.47 -11.98
N LYS A 38 13.15 3.64 -11.78
CA LYS A 38 12.39 4.82 -12.23
C LYS A 38 12.48 6.00 -11.26
N LEU A 39 12.38 5.74 -9.95
CA LEU A 39 12.15 6.77 -8.93
C LEU A 39 13.39 7.13 -8.11
N LYS A 40 14.37 6.23 -8.01
CA LYS A 40 15.63 6.44 -7.28
C LYS A 40 15.44 6.90 -5.83
N PHE A 41 14.53 6.26 -5.10
CA PHE A 41 14.30 6.52 -3.68
C PHE A 41 15.41 5.92 -2.81
N ASP A 42 15.68 6.53 -1.65
CA ASP A 42 16.70 6.08 -0.68
C ASP A 42 16.12 5.19 0.45
N VAL A 43 14.82 5.33 0.74
CA VAL A 43 14.15 4.66 1.85
C VAL A 43 12.78 4.14 1.40
N MET A 44 12.44 2.91 1.81
CA MET A 44 11.13 2.29 1.62
C MET A 44 10.47 1.97 2.96
N PHE A 45 9.21 2.36 3.12
CA PHE A 45 8.42 2.06 4.32
C PHE A 45 7.41 0.95 4.04
N VAL A 46 7.20 0.06 5.02
CA VAL A 46 6.19 -1.01 4.98
C VAL A 46 5.69 -1.29 6.40
N GLY A 47 4.49 -1.86 6.54
CA GLY A 47 3.99 -2.33 7.84
C GLY A 47 4.79 -3.52 8.38
N ASP A 48 4.93 -3.60 9.69
CA ASP A 48 5.60 -4.70 10.42
C ASP A 48 4.90 -6.05 10.27
N ASP A 49 3.67 -6.08 9.78
CA ASP A 49 2.93 -7.28 9.39
C ASP A 49 3.64 -8.09 8.28
N TRP A 50 4.57 -7.47 7.55
CA TRP A 50 5.37 -8.12 6.50
C TRP A 50 6.76 -8.56 6.96
N TYR A 51 7.16 -8.18 8.17
CA TYR A 51 8.50 -8.43 8.68
C TYR A 51 8.82 -9.92 8.71
N SER A 52 10.04 -10.28 8.30
CA SER A 52 10.55 -11.67 8.27
C SER A 52 9.78 -12.67 7.39
N THR A 53 8.80 -12.24 6.61
CA THR A 53 8.17 -13.10 5.59
C THR A 53 9.18 -13.42 4.48
N GLU A 54 9.11 -14.62 3.91
CA GLU A 54 10.06 -15.08 2.87
C GLU A 54 10.18 -14.07 1.72
N LYS A 55 9.03 -13.64 1.19
CA LYS A 55 8.96 -12.63 0.13
C LYS A 55 9.63 -11.30 0.50
N TRP A 56 9.49 -10.84 1.75
CA TRP A 56 10.06 -9.55 2.13
C TRP A 56 11.54 -9.63 2.47
N LYS A 57 12.05 -10.79 2.90
CA LYS A 57 13.49 -11.02 3.00
C LYS A 57 14.18 -10.88 1.64
N GLU A 58 13.59 -11.44 0.58
CA GLU A 58 14.09 -11.28 -0.79
C GLU A 58 14.07 -9.80 -1.22
N ILE A 59 12.98 -9.08 -0.96
CA ILE A 59 12.86 -7.65 -1.28
C ILE A 59 13.91 -6.82 -0.51
N GLU A 60 14.15 -7.13 0.76
CA GLU A 60 15.18 -6.47 1.56
C GLU A 60 16.57 -6.67 0.98
N GLU A 61 16.90 -7.89 0.54
CA GLU A 61 18.16 -8.19 -0.14
C GLU A 61 18.30 -7.39 -1.44
N GLU A 62 17.28 -7.38 -2.30
CA GLU A 62 17.26 -6.59 -3.54
C GLU A 62 17.44 -5.09 -3.27
N MET A 63 16.79 -4.55 -2.23
CA MET A 63 16.93 -3.13 -1.87
C MET A 63 18.30 -2.81 -1.29
N LYS A 64 18.89 -3.73 -0.53
CA LYS A 64 20.24 -3.58 0.02
C LYS A 64 21.30 -3.48 -1.06
N GLU A 65 21.17 -4.23 -2.17
CA GLU A 65 22.07 -4.14 -3.32
C GLU A 65 22.13 -2.74 -3.94
N VAL A 66 21.02 -1.99 -3.85
CA VAL A 66 20.91 -0.62 -4.36
C VAL A 66 20.99 0.45 -3.26
N SER A 67 21.46 0.07 -2.07
CA SER A 67 21.64 0.96 -0.90
C SER A 67 20.36 1.64 -0.43
N VAL A 68 19.21 0.97 -0.60
CA VAL A 68 17.91 1.42 -0.10
C VAL A 68 17.63 0.81 1.27
N ASN A 69 17.23 1.64 2.23
CA ASN A 69 16.84 1.19 3.56
C ASN A 69 15.35 0.81 3.61
N VAL A 70 15.03 -0.39 4.09
CA VAL A 70 13.65 -0.82 4.36
C VAL A 70 13.33 -0.58 5.83
N ILE A 71 12.31 0.23 6.11
CA ILE A 71 11.86 0.59 7.46
C ILE A 71 10.47 0.02 7.69
N TYR A 72 10.33 -0.75 8.78
CA TYR A 72 9.06 -1.31 9.23
C TYR A 72 8.37 -0.36 10.21
N LEU A 73 7.12 -0.04 9.94
CA LEU A 73 6.26 0.78 10.79
C LEU A 73 5.21 -0.10 11.47
N PRO A 74 4.83 0.18 12.74
CA PRO A 74 3.78 -0.58 13.42
C PRO A 74 2.48 -0.59 12.63
N TYR A 75 1.95 -1.78 12.35
CA TYR A 75 0.70 -1.92 11.62
C TYR A 75 -0.50 -1.39 12.42
N THR A 76 -1.32 -0.55 11.78
CA THR A 76 -2.55 -0.01 12.39
C THR A 76 -3.68 -1.03 12.29
N LYS A 77 -4.21 -1.48 13.44
CA LYS A 77 -5.17 -2.58 13.51
C LYS A 77 -6.64 -2.15 13.48
N ASP A 78 -6.93 -0.88 13.78
CA ASP A 78 -8.29 -0.46 14.13
C ASP A 78 -9.23 -0.34 12.93
N VAL A 79 -8.75 0.15 11.79
CA VAL A 79 -9.57 0.41 10.60
C VAL A 79 -8.95 -0.27 9.38
N SER A 80 -9.74 -1.09 8.67
CA SER A 80 -9.30 -1.77 7.46
C SER A 80 -10.30 -1.60 6.31
N SER A 81 -9.80 -1.75 5.08
CA SER A 81 -10.64 -1.72 3.88
C SER A 81 -11.70 -2.82 3.87
N SER A 82 -11.44 -3.96 4.52
CA SER A 82 -12.42 -5.03 4.67
C SER A 82 -13.57 -4.62 5.58
N VAL A 83 -13.29 -3.99 6.72
CA VAL A 83 -14.32 -3.48 7.64
C VAL A 83 -15.17 -2.41 6.94
N ILE A 84 -14.54 -1.43 6.30
CA ILE A 84 -15.25 -0.36 5.58
C ILE A 84 -16.10 -0.93 4.44
N SER A 85 -15.55 -1.86 3.66
CA SER A 85 -16.31 -2.47 2.55
C SER A 85 -17.54 -3.22 3.05
N ASN A 86 -17.39 -4.03 4.11
CA ASN A 86 -18.50 -4.80 4.67
C ASN A 86 -19.59 -3.87 5.21
N PHE A 87 -19.22 -2.81 5.92
CA PHE A 87 -20.17 -1.80 6.39
C PHE A 87 -20.97 -1.19 5.23
N LEU A 88 -20.29 -0.74 4.17
CA LEU A 88 -20.94 -0.13 3.01
C LEU A 88 -21.85 -1.10 2.24
N TYR A 89 -21.52 -2.40 2.18
CA TYR A 89 -22.39 -3.39 1.55
C TYR A 89 -23.66 -3.62 2.37
N ASN A 90 -23.51 -3.79 3.69
CA ASN A 90 -24.65 -4.01 4.59
C ASN A 90 -25.64 -2.82 4.58
N GLU A 91 -25.12 -1.58 4.63
CA GLU A 91 -25.96 -0.37 4.57
C GLU A 91 -26.70 -0.25 3.23
N LYS A 92 -26.08 -0.65 2.12
CA LYS A 92 -26.74 -0.67 0.81
C LYS A 92 -27.85 -1.70 0.74
N GLU A 93 -27.69 -2.86 1.36
CA GLU A 93 -28.75 -3.87 1.41
C GLU A 93 -29.96 -3.34 2.18
N GLN A 94 -29.74 -2.73 3.35
CA GLN A 94 -30.83 -2.15 4.16
C GLN A 94 -31.59 -1.01 3.48
N LEU A 95 -30.91 -0.19 2.65
CA LEU A 95 -31.55 0.91 1.92
C LEU A 95 -32.33 0.45 0.68
N ASN A 96 -32.10 -0.78 0.21
CA ASN A 96 -32.78 -1.36 -0.94
C ASN A 96 -33.94 -2.31 -0.54
N GLU A 97 -34.17 -2.51 0.76
CA GLU A 97 -35.33 -3.18 1.36
C GLU A 97 -36.39 -2.14 1.80
#